data_AF-A0A7X8BXF5-F1
#
_entry.id   AF-A0A7X8BXF5-F1
#
_cell.length_a   1.000
_cell.length_b   1.000
_cell.length_c   1.000
_cell.angle_alpha   90.00
_cell.angle_beta   90.00
_cell.angle_gamma   90.00
#
_symmetry.space_group_name_H-M   'P 1'
#
loop_
_entity.id
_entity.type
_entity.pdbx_description
1 polymer ?
#
loop_
_entity_poly.entity_id
_entity_poly.type
_entity_poly.pdbx_seq_one_letter_code
_entity_poly.pdbx_strand_id
1 'polypeptide(L)' 'KHAYKEPDKLAEFLRATKKKIVPLGGIDLINIDMIKEIGFNAIGLHGAIWTFENPVEKFCRIRDAFLS' A
#
# COMPACT_ATOMS: atom_id res chain seq x y z
N LYS A 1 12.75 2.21 9.35
CA LYS A 1 11.65 3.11 9.79
C LYS A 1 10.36 2.49 9.29
N HIS A 2 9.49 1.96 10.16
CA HIS A 2 8.18 1.50 9.71
C HIS A 2 7.38 2.71 9.20
N ALA A 3 6.69 2.54 8.07
CA ALA A 3 5.90 3.61 7.45
C ALA A 3 4.76 4.08 8.37
N TYR A 4 4.29 3.20 9.26
CA TYR A 4 3.24 3.45 10.23
C TYR A 4 3.80 3.34 11.65
N LYS A 5 3.46 4.32 12.50
CA LYS A 5 3.91 4.36 13.90
C LYS A 5 3.25 3.28 14.77
N GLU A 6 1.99 2.94 14.48
CA GLU A 6 1.16 2.03 15.29
C GLU A 6 0.35 1.07 14.38
N PRO A 7 1.01 0.09 13.73
CA PRO A 7 0.37 -0.79 12.75
C PRO A 7 -0.77 -1.63 13.34
N ASP A 8 -0.65 -2.08 14.59
CA ASP A 8 -1.68 -2.91 15.25
C ASP A 8 -2.99 -2.15 15.46
N LYS A 9 -2.91 -0.90 15.92
CA LYS A 9 -4.09 -0.03 16.08
C LYS A 9 -4.73 0.30 14.74
N LEU A 10 -3.92 0.46 13.70
CA LEU A 10 -4.41 0.69 12.35
C LEU A 10 -5.15 -0.55 11.82
N ALA A 11 -4.60 -1.74 12.03
CA ALA A 11 -5.26 -2.99 11.66
C ALA A 11 -6.58 -3.19 12.43
N GLU A 12 -6.62 -2.85 13.73
CA GLU A 12 -7.86 -2.85 14.52
C GLU A 12 -8.90 -1.89 13.95
N PHE A 13 -8.50 -0.66 13.63
CA PHE A 13 -9.38 0.34 13.01
C PHE A 13 -9.95 -0.15 11.67
N LEU A 14 -9.12 -0.75 10.81
CA LEU A 14 -9.54 -1.28 9.52
C LEU A 14 -10.57 -2.41 9.66
N ARG A 15 -10.46 -3.26 10.69
CA ARG A 15 -11.46 -4.30 10.99
C ARG A 15 -12.77 -3.73 11.52
N ALA A 16 -12.71 -2.63 12.28
CA ALA A 16 -13.90 -2.05 12.93
C ALA A 16 -14.69 -1.10 12.02
N THR A 17 -14.02 -0.44 11.07
CA THR A 17 -14.65 0.56 10.20
C THR A 17 -15.44 -0.08 9.06
N LYS A 18 -16.59 0.53 8.72
CA LYS A 18 -17.37 0.17 7.52
C LYS A 18 -16.95 0.95 6.27
N LYS A 19 -16.03 1.91 6.41
CA LYS A 19 -15.56 2.74 5.31
C LYS A 19 -14.46 2.01 4.53
N LYS A 20 -14.45 2.19 3.21
CA LYS A 20 -13.31 1.78 2.38
C LYS A 20 -12.16 2.76 2.61
N ILE A 21 -11.08 2.28 3.20
CA ILE A 21 -9.89 3.09 3.46
C ILE A 21 -8.82 2.70 2.44
N VAL A 22 -8.31 3.69 1.71
CA VAL A 22 -7.23 3.52 0.74
C VAL A 22 -6.04 4.35 1.22
N PRO A 23 -4.91 3.73 1.58
CA PRO A 23 -3.70 4.44 1.95
C PRO A 23 -3.10 5.07 0.68
N LEU A 24 -2.57 6.28 0.84
CA LEU A 24 -1.87 7.01 -0.21
C LEU A 24 -0.59 7.60 0.38
N GLY A 25 0.51 7.50 -0.38
CA GLY A 25 1.78 8.14 -0.05
C GLY A 25 2.87 7.14 0.33
N GLY A 26 3.98 7.18 -0.39
CA GLY A 26 5.16 6.37 -0.09
C GLY A 26 5.00 4.85 -0.32
N ILE A 27 3.93 4.39 -0.96
CA ILE A 27 3.70 2.97 -1.25
C ILE A 27 4.55 2.53 -2.45
N ASP A 28 5.35 1.49 -2.27
CA ASP A 28 6.18 0.85 -3.30
C ASP A 28 6.46 -0.62 -2.91
N LEU A 29 7.16 -1.38 -3.75
CA LEU A 29 7.54 -2.78 -3.53
C LEU A 29 8.23 -3.02 -2.18
N ILE A 30 8.95 -2.05 -1.64
CA ILE A 30 9.64 -2.18 -0.34
C ILE A 30 8.71 -2.28 0.86
N ASN A 31 7.46 -1.79 0.75
CA ASN A 31 6.50 -1.79 1.86
C ASN A 31 5.15 -2.43 1.51
N ILE A 32 5.05 -3.09 0.35
CA ILE A 32 3.81 -3.69 -0.12
C ILE A 32 3.33 -4.82 0.79
N ASP A 33 4.24 -5.65 1.31
CA ASP A 33 3.90 -6.76 2.21
C ASP A 33 3.33 -6.24 3.54
N MET A 34 3.95 -5.20 4.11
CA MET A 34 3.45 -4.54 5.32
C MET A 34 2.04 -3.96 5.12
N ILE A 35 1.76 -3.36 3.96
CA ILE A 35 0.42 -2.83 3.64
C ILE A 35 -0.62 -3.96 3.64
N LYS A 36 -0.27 -5.13 3.09
CA LYS A 36 -1.12 -6.32 3.07
C LYS A 36 -1.33 -6.88 4.47
N GLU A 37 -0.26 -7.00 5.26
CA GLU A 37 -0.29 -7.48 6.66
C GLU A 37 -1.18 -6.61 7.56
N ILE A 38 -1.14 -5.28 7.37
CA ILE A 38 -2.01 -4.34 8.11
C ILE A 38 -3.50 -4.56 7.75
N GLY A 39 -3.80 -5.08 6.57
CA GLY A 39 -5.15 -5.43 6.13
C GLY A 39 -5.80 -4.42 5.18
N PHE A 40 -5.02 -3.57 4.50
CA PHE A 40 -5.57 -2.70 3.46
C PHE A 40 -5.99 -3.51 2.22
N ASN A 41 -7.20 -3.26 1.71
CA ASN A 41 -7.72 -3.97 0.53
C ASN A 41 -7.49 -3.24 -0.80
N ALA A 42 -6.91 -2.04 -0.77
CA ALA A 42 -6.55 -1.25 -1.94
C ALA A 42 -5.40 -0.32 -1.59
N ILE A 43 -4.72 0.22 -2.59
CA ILE A 43 -3.62 1.18 -2.45
C ILE A 43 -3.75 2.31 -3.47
N GLY A 44 -3.37 3.52 -3.05
CA GLY A 44 -3.21 4.68 -3.93
C GLY A 44 -1.75 4.84 -4.34
N LEU A 45 -1.50 4.97 -5.64
CA LEU A 45 -0.16 5.13 -6.19
C LEU A 45 -0.02 6.50 -6.87
N HIS A 46 1.09 7.20 -6.60
CA HIS A 46 1.42 8.48 -7.22
C HIS A 46 2.92 8.54 -7.55
N GLY A 47 3.76 8.96 -6.59
CA GLY A 47 5.21 9.12 -6.80
C GLY A 47 5.90 7.85 -7.29
N ALA A 48 5.54 6.69 -6.73
CA ALA A 48 6.14 5.40 -7.11
C ALA A 48 5.91 4.99 -8.57
N ILE A 49 4.97 5.63 -9.28
CA ILE A 49 4.70 5.38 -10.71
C ILE A 49 5.30 6.50 -11.56
N TRP A 50 4.94 7.74 -11.28
CA TRP A 50 5.20 8.86 -12.18
C TRP A 50 6.66 9.34 -12.19
N THR A 51 7.46 8.98 -11.20
CA THR A 51 8.90 9.32 -11.17
C THR A 51 9.79 8.25 -11.80
N PHE A 52 9.21 7.16 -12.34
CA PHE A 52 9.94 6.07 -12.96
C PHE A 52 9.97 6.20 -14.49
N GLU A 53 11.07 5.77 -15.11
CA GLU A 53 11.26 5.81 -16.56
C GLU A 53 10.21 4.97 -17.31
N ASN A 54 9.89 3.78 -16.77
CA ASN A 54 8.87 2.88 -17.30
C ASN A 54 7.68 2.74 -16.31
N PRO A 55 6.72 3.70 -16.30
CA PRO A 55 5.65 3.73 -15.31
C PRO A 55 4.70 2.53 -15.39
N VAL A 56 4.45 2.00 -16.60
CA VAL A 56 3.60 0.82 -16.81
C VAL A 56 4.24 -0.44 -16.24
N GLU A 57 5.54 -0.66 -16.51
CA GLU A 57 6.29 -1.79 -15.95
C GLU A 57 6.29 -1.73 -14.41
N LYS A 58 6.56 -0.54 -13.86
CA LYS A 58 6.54 -0.30 -12.41
C LYS A 58 5.17 -0.57 -11.81
N PHE A 59 4.09 -0.13 -12.46
CA PHE A 59 2.71 -0.43 -12.04
C PHE A 59 2.45 -1.94 -12.04
N CYS A 60 2.79 -2.65 -13.11
CA CYS A 60 2.61 -4.10 -13.18
C CYS A 60 3.32 -4.82 -12.03
N ARG A 61 4.57 -4.46 -11.74
CA ARG A 61 5.32 -5.07 -10.63
C ARG A 61 4.66 -4.83 -9.28
N ILE A 62 4.21 -3.60 -8.99
CA ILE A 62 3.52 -3.29 -7.73
C ILE A 62 2.17 -4.02 -7.65
N ARG A 63 1.39 -4.02 -8.74
CA ARG A 63 0.12 -4.72 -8.83
C ARG A 63 0.30 -6.21 -8.55
N ASP A 64 1.27 -6.83 -9.20
CA ASP A 64 1.49 -8.27 -9.10
C ASP A 64 1.92 -8.66 -7.67
N ALA A 65 2.78 -7.87 -7.03
CA ALA A 65 3.15 -8.07 -5.62
C ALA A 65 1.99 -7.82 -4.63
N PHE A 66 1.09 -6.88 -4.95
CA PHE A 66 -0.09 -6.62 -4.12
C PHE A 66 -1.14 -7.73 -4.22
N LEU A 67 -1.34 -8.28 -5.42
CA LEU A 67 -2.38 -9.28 -5.71
C LEU A 67 -1.95 -10.74 -5.52
N SER A 68 -0.65 -11.02 -5.41
CA SER A 68 -0.13 -12.36 -5.09
C SER A 68 -0.43 -12.76 -3.64
#